data_AF-A0A150PNU2-F1
#
_entry.id   AF-A0A150PNU2-F1
#
_cell.length_a   1.000
_cell.length_b   1.000
_cell.length_c   1.000
_cell.angle_alpha   90.00
_cell.angle_beta   90.00
_cell.angle_gamma   90.00
#
_symmetry.space_group_name_H-M   'P 1'
#
loop_
_entity.id
_entity.type
_entity.pdbx_description
1 polymer ?
#
loop_
_entity_poly.entity_id
_entity_poly.type
_entity_poly.pdbx_seq_one_letter_code
_entity_poly.pdbx_strand_id
1 'polypeptide(L)'
;MLTLGLAVACGGDDDGSGDSSSGPGGSGPGPSALEERLAACPDISRTSDPSASACLVGTYDGTTPSGEACSLELGEAGAYEFVSPSLTVSHTAPPDTIFVFDHTSIGGYELIAWKVSDPISTETWYELDFAARFGAGTDEASSKIQIEVKEYGEDTTTSVVCVVDL
;
A
#
# COMPACT_ATOMS: atom_id res chain seq x y z
N MET A 1 -3.13 27.58 -48.87
CA MET A 1 -3.42 26.72 -50.04
C MET A 1 -2.12 26.11 -50.53
N LEU A 2 -1.89 24.82 -50.31
CA LEU A 2 -1.83 23.80 -51.36
C LEU A 2 -1.54 22.43 -50.72
N THR A 3 -2.52 21.56 -50.80
CA THR A 3 -2.48 20.11 -50.58
C THR A 3 -1.71 19.45 -51.71
N LEU A 4 -0.90 18.41 -51.44
CA LEU A 4 -0.64 17.33 -52.40
C LEU A 4 -0.12 16.10 -51.65
N GLY A 5 -1.00 15.10 -51.53
CA GLY A 5 -0.61 13.73 -51.24
C GLY A 5 -0.28 12.98 -52.52
N LEU A 6 0.46 11.88 -52.38
CA LEU A 6 0.42 10.76 -53.32
C LEU A 6 0.49 9.46 -52.52
N ALA A 7 -0.58 8.67 -52.66
CA ALA A 7 -0.62 7.27 -52.31
C ALA A 7 0.15 6.46 -53.37
N VAL A 8 0.95 5.49 -52.92
CA VAL A 8 1.40 4.37 -53.75
C VAL A 8 0.70 3.12 -53.20
N ALA A 9 -0.15 2.54 -54.04
CA ALA A 9 -0.64 1.18 -53.89
C ALA A 9 0.39 0.23 -54.54
N CYS A 10 0.81 -0.79 -53.81
CA CYS A 10 1.40 -2.00 -54.38
C CYS A 10 0.62 -3.18 -53.79
N GLY A 11 -0.11 -3.88 -54.67
CA GLY A 11 -0.69 -5.18 -54.37
C GLY A 11 0.37 -6.28 -54.46
N GLY A 12 0.08 -7.41 -53.84
CA GLY A 12 0.85 -8.63 -53.92
C GLY A 12 0.33 -9.65 -52.92
N ASP A 13 -0.55 -10.54 -53.39
CA ASP A 13 -0.89 -11.80 -52.74
C ASP A 13 0.35 -12.72 -52.78
N ASP A 14 0.74 -13.28 -51.64
CA ASP A 14 1.65 -14.43 -51.57
C ASP A 14 1.24 -15.34 -50.41
N ASP A 15 0.84 -16.56 -50.77
CA ASP A 15 0.50 -17.67 -49.91
C ASP A 15 1.76 -18.24 -49.25
N GLY A 16 1.90 -18.02 -47.95
CA GLY A 16 3.04 -18.52 -47.17
C GLY A 16 2.61 -19.07 -45.82
N SER A 17 2.35 -20.38 -45.77
CA SER A 17 2.26 -21.16 -44.52
C SER A 17 3.51 -20.94 -43.67
N GLY A 18 3.34 -20.23 -42.56
CA GLY A 18 4.33 -20.06 -41.51
C GLY A 18 3.65 -20.20 -40.16
N ASP A 19 3.75 -21.39 -39.59
CA ASP A 19 3.39 -21.67 -38.20
C ASP A 19 4.20 -20.72 -37.31
N SER A 20 3.52 -19.78 -36.67
CA SER A 20 4.12 -18.87 -35.68
C SER A 20 3.10 -18.72 -34.58
N SER A 21 3.20 -19.67 -33.66
CA SER A 21 2.64 -19.60 -32.32
C SER A 21 2.99 -18.25 -31.70
N SER A 22 2.07 -17.29 -31.85
CA SER A 22 2.07 -16.07 -31.06
C SER A 22 1.58 -16.48 -29.69
N GLY A 23 2.50 -16.97 -28.86
CA GLY A 23 2.24 -17.08 -27.44
C GLY A 23 1.78 -15.72 -26.92
N PRO A 24 0.79 -15.66 -26.03
CA PRO A 24 0.52 -14.43 -25.32
C PRO A 24 1.79 -14.11 -24.52
N GLY A 25 2.57 -13.14 -24.99
CA GLY A 25 3.55 -12.47 -24.16
C GLY A 25 2.75 -11.81 -23.05
N GLY A 26 2.59 -12.54 -21.95
CA GLY A 26 2.02 -12.01 -20.73
C GLY A 26 2.92 -10.88 -20.27
N SER A 27 2.54 -9.65 -20.61
CA SER A 27 2.74 -8.54 -19.70
C SER A 27 2.13 -9.02 -18.38
N GLY A 28 2.97 -9.31 -17.40
CA GLY A 28 2.49 -9.56 -16.05
C GLY A 28 1.54 -8.41 -15.64
N PRO A 29 0.60 -8.66 -14.72
CA PRO A 29 -0.21 -7.58 -14.19
C PRO A 29 0.74 -6.44 -13.75
N GLY A 30 0.52 -5.25 -14.32
CA GLY A 30 1.23 -4.06 -13.86
C GLY A 30 0.85 -3.78 -12.42
N PRO A 31 1.67 -2.98 -11.70
CA PRO A 31 1.40 -2.69 -10.29
C PRO A 31 0.03 -2.05 -10.11
N SER A 32 -0.65 -2.36 -9.02
CA SER A 32 -1.91 -1.71 -8.68
C SER A 32 -1.68 -0.22 -8.39
N ALA A 33 -2.70 0.63 -8.54
CA ALA A 33 -2.56 2.06 -8.23
C ALA A 33 -2.15 2.30 -6.76
N LEU A 34 -2.44 1.34 -5.88
CA LEU A 34 -2.01 1.33 -4.49
C LEU A 34 -0.50 1.04 -4.38
N GLU A 35 0.00 0.00 -5.06
CA GLU A 35 1.42 -0.31 -5.13
C GLU A 35 2.23 0.85 -5.73
N GLU A 36 1.76 1.46 -6.82
CA GLU A 36 2.42 2.62 -7.44
C GLU A 36 2.52 3.80 -6.47
N ARG A 37 1.46 4.07 -5.70
CA ARG A 37 1.45 5.12 -4.68
C ARG A 37 2.44 4.82 -3.56
N LEU A 38 2.45 3.59 -3.07
CA LEU A 38 3.33 3.17 -1.99
C LEU A 38 4.81 3.17 -2.42
N ALA A 39 5.11 2.69 -3.64
CA ALA A 39 6.47 2.72 -4.19
C ALA A 39 7.00 4.15 -4.41
N ALA A 40 6.11 5.13 -4.54
CA ALA A 40 6.48 6.54 -4.63
C ALA A 40 6.85 7.17 -3.27
N CYS A 41 6.68 6.45 -2.16
CA CYS A 41 7.16 6.89 -0.85
C CYS A 41 8.68 7.14 -0.86
N PRO A 42 9.18 8.14 -0.10
CA PRO A 42 10.61 8.39 -0.04
C PRO A 42 11.35 7.20 0.58
N ASP A 43 12.40 6.71 -0.08
CA ASP A 43 13.29 5.66 0.43
C ASP A 43 14.16 6.25 1.56
N ILE A 44 13.74 6.02 2.79
CA ILE A 44 14.34 6.56 4.00
C ILE A 44 14.40 5.45 5.03
N SER A 45 15.62 5.12 5.44
CA SER A 45 15.83 4.23 6.58
C SER A 45 15.55 4.98 7.87
N ARG A 46 14.51 4.54 8.59
CA ARG A 46 14.09 4.95 9.93
C ARG A 46 14.16 6.46 10.23
N THR A 47 13.00 7.11 10.23
CA THR A 47 12.83 8.50 10.69
C THR A 47 11.66 8.65 11.65
N SER A 48 11.72 9.65 12.52
CA SER A 48 10.61 10.06 13.39
C SER A 48 9.91 11.33 12.91
N ASP A 49 10.25 11.84 11.74
CA ASP A 49 9.56 12.97 11.11
C ASP A 49 8.20 12.50 10.57
N PRO A 50 7.07 12.99 11.10
CA PRO A 50 5.74 12.56 10.66
C PRO A 50 5.48 12.89 9.18
N SER A 51 6.13 13.91 8.62
CA SER A 51 5.96 14.28 7.21
C SER A 51 6.50 13.22 6.24
N ALA A 52 7.44 12.37 6.68
CA ALA A 52 7.97 11.28 5.85
C ALA A 52 6.90 10.23 5.50
N SER A 53 5.88 10.07 6.36
CA SER A 53 4.77 9.14 6.16
C SER A 53 3.61 9.72 5.33
N ALA A 54 3.70 10.96 4.85
CA ALA A 54 2.61 11.61 4.12
C ALA A 54 2.17 10.86 2.84
N CYS A 55 3.07 10.07 2.24
CA CYS A 55 2.75 9.21 1.10
C CYS A 55 1.75 8.08 1.45
N LEU A 56 1.60 7.75 2.74
CA LEU A 56 0.65 6.75 3.22
C LEU A 56 -0.78 7.29 3.36
N VAL A 57 -1.00 8.60 3.22
CA VAL A 57 -2.34 9.20 3.37
C VAL A 57 -3.32 8.58 2.39
N GLY A 58 -4.50 8.19 2.89
CA GLY A 58 -5.63 7.65 2.15
C GLY A 58 -6.26 6.42 2.82
N THR A 59 -7.15 5.75 2.08
CA THR A 59 -7.94 4.64 2.61
C THR A 59 -7.35 3.28 2.23
N TYR A 60 -7.49 2.33 3.15
CA TYR A 60 -6.99 0.96 3.08
C TYR A 60 -8.10 0.01 3.53
N ASP A 61 -8.85 -0.52 2.56
CA ASP A 61 -9.92 -1.48 2.79
C ASP A 61 -9.37 -2.90 2.74
N GLY A 62 -9.67 -3.71 3.75
CA GLY A 62 -9.13 -5.05 3.89
C GLY A 62 -10.05 -6.01 4.62
N THR A 63 -9.48 -7.14 5.02
CA THR A 63 -10.15 -8.14 5.83
C THR A 63 -9.31 -8.56 7.02
N THR A 64 -9.97 -8.86 8.14
CA THR A 64 -9.34 -9.48 9.29
C THR A 64 -9.01 -10.95 8.99
N PRO A 65 -8.14 -11.61 9.77
CA PRO A 65 -7.90 -13.04 9.63
C PRO A 65 -9.15 -13.93 9.81
N SER A 66 -10.21 -13.41 10.46
CA SER A 66 -11.53 -14.05 10.59
C SER A 66 -12.42 -13.86 9.36
N GLY A 67 -12.01 -13.05 8.38
CA GLY A 67 -12.76 -12.76 7.16
C GLY A 67 -13.76 -11.61 7.29
N GLU A 68 -13.66 -10.81 8.35
CA GLU A 68 -14.51 -9.64 8.55
C GLU A 68 -13.91 -8.41 7.86
N ALA A 69 -14.75 -7.54 7.30
CA ALA A 69 -14.28 -6.31 6.68
C ALA A 69 -13.63 -5.38 7.73
N CYS A 70 -12.54 -4.72 7.33
CA CYS A 70 -11.89 -3.69 8.13
C CYS A 70 -11.39 -2.58 7.20
N SER A 71 -11.31 -1.36 7.73
CA SER A 71 -10.82 -0.19 6.99
C SER A 71 -9.93 0.65 7.88
N LEU A 72 -8.84 1.15 7.31
CA LEU A 72 -8.01 2.20 7.88
C LEU A 72 -8.03 3.41 6.94
N GLU A 73 -8.39 4.57 7.45
CA GLU A 73 -8.16 5.86 6.80
C GLU A 73 -6.98 6.55 7.47
N LEU A 74 -5.95 6.85 6.71
CA LEU A 74 -4.79 7.62 7.17
C LEU A 74 -4.92 9.06 6.72
N GLY A 75 -4.95 9.97 7.69
CA GLY A 75 -4.88 11.40 7.50
C GLY A 75 -3.45 11.94 7.65
N GLU A 76 -3.34 13.27 7.58
CA GLU A 76 -2.05 13.94 7.77
C GLU A 76 -1.58 13.86 9.23
N ALA A 77 -0.27 14.03 9.43
CA ALA A 77 0.36 14.19 10.75
C ALA A 77 0.01 13.08 11.79
N GLY A 78 -0.22 11.85 11.33
CA GLY A 78 -0.51 10.72 12.21
C GLY A 78 -1.96 10.60 12.68
N ALA A 79 -2.87 11.39 12.11
CA ALA A 79 -4.30 11.15 12.28
C ALA A 79 -4.74 9.88 11.54
N TYR A 80 -5.61 9.09 12.16
CA TYR A 80 -6.17 7.91 11.51
C TYR A 80 -7.55 7.55 12.06
N GLU A 81 -8.36 6.91 11.22
CA GLU A 81 -9.59 6.26 11.62
C GLU A 81 -9.52 4.79 11.24
N PHE A 82 -9.78 3.90 12.20
CA PHE A 82 -9.81 2.47 12.00
C PHE A 82 -11.19 1.92 12.36
N VAL A 83 -11.75 1.09 11.50
CA VAL A 83 -13.05 0.47 11.69
C VAL A 83 -12.96 -1.03 11.41
N SER A 84 -13.38 -1.83 12.39
CA SER A 84 -13.68 -3.25 12.27
C SER A 84 -14.89 -3.60 13.16
N PRO A 85 -15.48 -4.80 13.05
CA PRO A 85 -16.59 -5.20 13.93
C PRO A 85 -16.22 -5.23 15.42
N SER A 86 -14.94 -5.43 15.76
CA SER A 86 -14.46 -5.58 17.14
C SER A 86 -13.74 -4.35 17.69
N LEU A 87 -13.37 -3.39 16.84
CA LEU A 87 -12.65 -2.19 17.25
C LEU A 87 -12.98 -1.02 16.31
N THR A 88 -13.28 0.14 16.89
CA THR A 88 -13.43 1.40 16.15
C THR A 88 -12.62 2.47 16.86
N VAL A 89 -11.66 3.05 16.18
CA VAL A 89 -10.74 4.08 16.70
C VAL A 89 -10.78 5.28 15.76
N SER A 90 -10.93 6.48 16.31
CA SER A 90 -10.64 7.72 15.60
C SER A 90 -9.63 8.47 16.45
N HIS A 91 -8.44 8.64 15.92
CA HIS A 91 -7.29 9.13 16.66
C HIS A 91 -6.59 10.26 15.92
N THR A 92 -6.10 11.23 16.69
CA THR A 92 -5.19 12.25 16.20
C THR A 92 -3.99 12.26 17.13
N ALA A 93 -2.84 11.89 16.60
CA ALA A 93 -1.60 11.78 17.34
C ALA A 93 -1.25 13.10 18.07
N PRO A 94 -1.12 13.11 19.40
CA PRO A 94 -0.61 14.26 20.13
C PRO A 94 0.86 14.56 19.79
N PRO A 95 1.37 15.76 20.17
CA PRO A 95 2.74 16.18 19.82
C PRO A 95 3.87 15.28 20.37
N ASP A 96 3.59 14.48 21.38
CA ASP A 96 4.52 13.55 22.04
C ASP A 96 4.41 12.11 21.56
N THR A 97 3.56 11.84 20.55
CA THR A 97 3.49 10.54 19.88
C THR A 97 4.82 10.13 19.27
N ILE A 98 5.15 8.85 19.44
CA ILE A 98 6.30 8.22 18.82
C ILE A 98 5.93 7.83 17.40
N PHE A 99 6.61 8.44 16.44
CA PHE A 99 6.54 8.06 15.04
C PHE A 99 7.82 7.35 14.61
N VAL A 100 7.67 6.25 13.88
CA VAL A 100 8.78 5.59 13.21
C VAL A 100 8.33 5.21 11.81
N PHE A 101 8.88 5.85 10.80
CA PHE A 101 8.69 5.50 9.39
C PHE A 101 9.99 4.92 8.82
N ASP A 102 9.87 3.81 8.10
CA ASP A 102 10.95 3.18 7.35
C ASP A 102 10.40 2.78 5.99
N HIS A 103 11.13 3.15 4.94
CA HIS A 103 10.90 2.63 3.61
C HIS A 103 12.24 2.20 3.05
N THR A 104 12.30 0.97 2.56
CA THR A 104 13.46 0.38 1.91
C THR A 104 13.06 -0.11 0.53
N SER A 105 13.65 0.49 -0.51
CA SER A 105 13.52 0.04 -1.91
C SER A 105 14.82 -0.60 -2.40
N ILE A 106 14.83 -1.91 -2.68
CA ILE A 106 16.04 -2.62 -3.14
C ILE A 106 15.71 -3.46 -4.36
N GLY A 107 16.19 -3.05 -5.54
CA GLY A 107 16.03 -3.83 -6.77
C GLY A 107 14.56 -4.03 -7.18
N GLY A 108 13.68 -3.09 -6.81
CA GLY A 108 12.23 -3.17 -7.05
C GLY A 108 11.45 -3.97 -6.02
N TYR A 109 12.10 -4.46 -4.96
CA TYR A 109 11.43 -4.94 -3.74
C TYR A 109 11.16 -3.75 -2.83
N GLU A 110 9.91 -3.63 -2.38
CA GLU A 110 9.46 -2.53 -1.53
C GLU A 110 9.09 -3.07 -0.14
N LEU A 111 9.69 -2.50 0.89
CA LEU A 111 9.31 -2.74 2.29
C LEU A 111 9.06 -1.40 2.97
N ILE A 112 7.80 -1.18 3.36
CA ILE A 112 7.37 0.00 4.09
C ILE A 112 6.93 -0.44 5.48
N ALA A 113 7.43 0.22 6.51
CA ALA A 113 6.98 0.06 7.88
C ALA A 113 6.70 1.44 8.48
N TRP A 114 5.55 1.59 9.11
CA TRP A 114 5.20 2.80 9.82
C TRP A 114 4.57 2.44 11.15
N LYS A 115 5.07 3.04 12.22
CA LYS A 115 4.55 2.89 13.57
C LYS A 115 4.15 4.25 14.12
N VAL A 116 2.96 4.30 14.67
CA VAL A 116 2.44 5.40 15.51
C VAL A 116 2.16 4.80 16.88
N SER A 117 2.74 5.37 17.93
CA SER A 117 2.58 4.87 19.29
C SER A 117 2.52 6.04 20.25
N ASP A 118 1.39 6.16 20.93
CA ASP A 118 1.24 7.21 21.92
C ASP A 118 2.03 6.88 23.19
N PRO A 119 2.57 7.90 23.88
CA PRO A 119 3.23 7.68 25.15
C PRO A 119 2.21 7.20 26.18
N ILE A 120 2.58 6.13 26.90
CA ILE A 120 1.83 5.53 28.02
C ILE A 120 1.68 6.56 29.15
N SER A 121 0.73 7.47 28.99
CA SER A 121 0.50 8.61 29.89
C SER A 121 -0.99 8.89 30.13
N THR A 122 -1.86 8.20 29.39
CA THR A 122 -3.32 8.26 29.44
C THR A 122 -3.91 6.94 29.92
N GLU A 123 -5.14 6.97 30.45
CA GLU A 123 -5.91 5.76 30.81
C GLU A 123 -6.21 4.88 29.59
N THR A 124 -6.22 5.47 28.39
CA THR A 124 -6.31 4.76 27.11
C THR A 124 -5.29 5.31 26.13
N TRP A 125 -4.46 4.45 25.54
CA TRP A 125 -3.47 4.82 24.54
C TRP A 125 -3.49 3.84 23.36
N TYR A 126 -2.99 4.30 22.22
CA TYR A 126 -3.14 3.60 20.96
C TYR A 126 -1.79 3.30 20.30
N GLU A 127 -1.74 2.18 19.58
CA GLU A 127 -0.70 1.88 18.60
C GLU A 127 -1.31 1.53 17.25
N LEU A 128 -0.66 2.01 16.21
CA LEU A 128 -0.87 1.60 14.83
C LEU A 128 0.46 1.11 14.29
N ASP A 129 0.49 -0.14 13.84
CA ASP A 129 1.60 -0.74 13.10
C ASP A 129 1.13 -1.00 11.65
N PHE A 130 1.70 -0.30 10.68
CA PHE A 130 1.47 -0.48 9.25
C PHE A 130 2.70 -1.11 8.61
N ALA A 131 2.53 -2.19 7.86
CA ALA A 131 3.61 -2.84 7.13
C ALA A 131 3.16 -3.26 5.74
N ALA A 132 3.81 -2.75 4.69
CA ALA A 132 3.60 -3.17 3.32
C ALA A 132 4.83 -3.89 2.77
N ARG A 133 4.61 -4.97 2.02
CA ARG A 133 5.65 -5.73 1.32
C ARG A 133 5.13 -6.10 -0.05
N PHE A 134 5.85 -5.72 -1.09
CA PHE A 134 5.44 -5.98 -2.47
C PHE A 134 6.63 -5.83 -3.44
N GLY A 135 6.37 -6.02 -4.73
CA GLY A 135 7.36 -5.84 -5.79
C GLY A 135 8.24 -7.07 -6.04
N ALA A 136 9.42 -6.83 -6.63
CA ALA A 136 10.30 -7.87 -7.15
C ALA A 136 10.67 -8.92 -6.10
N GLY A 137 10.49 -10.20 -6.44
CA GLY A 137 10.82 -11.33 -5.55
C GLY A 137 9.75 -11.65 -4.49
N THR A 138 8.63 -10.92 -4.46
CA THR A 138 7.46 -11.23 -3.65
C THR A 138 6.46 -12.03 -4.50
N ASP A 139 5.82 -13.05 -3.92
CA ASP A 139 4.69 -13.74 -4.57
C ASP A 139 3.36 -13.06 -4.23
N GLU A 140 2.31 -13.35 -5.00
CA GLU A 140 0.98 -12.75 -4.81
C GLU A 140 0.43 -12.98 -3.38
N ALA A 141 0.77 -14.11 -2.74
CA ALA A 141 0.32 -14.43 -1.37
C ALA A 141 1.04 -13.60 -0.29
N SER A 142 2.21 -13.06 -0.61
CA SER A 142 3.04 -12.26 0.28
C SER A 142 2.96 -10.76 -0.04
N SER A 143 2.46 -10.39 -1.22
CA SER A 143 2.20 -9.00 -1.60
C SER A 143 0.96 -8.49 -0.86
N LYS A 144 1.18 -7.76 0.23
CA LYS A 144 0.09 -7.26 1.07
C LYS A 144 0.52 -6.12 1.97
N ILE A 145 -0.48 -5.44 2.49
CA ILE A 145 -0.37 -4.56 3.65
C ILE A 145 -0.95 -5.28 4.86
N GLN A 146 -0.22 -5.29 5.96
CA GLN A 146 -0.70 -5.69 7.27
C GLN A 146 -0.79 -4.45 8.16
N ILE A 147 -1.98 -4.20 8.68
CA ILE A 147 -2.30 -3.12 9.59
C ILE A 147 -2.66 -3.76 10.92
N GLU A 148 -2.00 -3.38 12.01
CA GLU A 148 -2.40 -3.76 13.36
C GLU A 148 -2.74 -2.51 14.15
N VAL A 149 -3.94 -2.45 14.70
CA VAL A 149 -4.38 -1.38 15.60
C VAL A 149 -4.60 -1.97 16.98
N LYS A 150 -3.97 -1.36 17.97
CA LYS A 150 -4.08 -1.74 19.37
C LYS A 150 -4.65 -0.59 20.19
N GLU A 151 -5.70 -0.88 20.93
CA GLU A 151 -6.20 -0.03 22.01
C GLU A 151 -5.80 -0.66 23.34
N TYR A 152 -5.14 0.11 24.18
CA TYR A 152 -4.77 -0.28 25.53
C TYR A 152 -5.60 0.56 26.50
N GLY A 153 -6.54 -0.08 27.19
CA GLY A 153 -7.24 0.49 28.34
C GLY A 153 -6.54 0.14 29.66
N GLU A 154 -7.18 0.47 30.78
CA GLU A 154 -6.62 0.25 32.13
C GLU A 154 -6.31 -1.23 32.43
N ASP A 155 -7.21 -2.14 32.05
CA ASP A 155 -7.11 -3.59 32.34
C ASP A 155 -7.26 -4.48 31.09
N THR A 156 -7.45 -3.87 29.91
CA THR A 156 -7.76 -4.61 28.67
C THR A 156 -6.93 -4.11 27.50
N THR A 157 -6.53 -5.03 26.63
CA THR A 157 -5.91 -4.71 25.34
C THR A 157 -6.76 -5.32 24.23
N THR A 158 -7.22 -4.48 23.32
CA THR A 158 -7.88 -4.92 22.09
C THR A 158 -6.88 -4.76 20.95
N SER A 159 -6.58 -5.85 20.24
CA SER A 159 -5.77 -5.81 19.02
C SER A 159 -6.57 -6.34 17.85
N VAL A 160 -6.55 -5.62 16.73
CA VAL A 160 -7.13 -6.07 15.46
C VAL A 160 -6.08 -5.97 14.37
N VAL A 161 -5.92 -7.07 13.64
CA VAL A 161 -5.13 -7.12 12.40
C VAL A 161 -6.07 -7.01 11.21
N CYS A 162 -5.77 -6.10 10.29
CA CYS A 162 -6.42 -5.92 9.01
C CYS A 162 -5.40 -6.18 7.89
N VAL A 163 -5.77 -7.01 6.92
CA VAL A 163 -4.94 -7.36 5.77
C VAL A 163 -5.55 -6.78 4.51
N VAL A 164 -4.75 -6.05 3.74
CA VAL A 164 -5.12 -5.46 2.45
C VAL A 164 -4.28 -6.13 1.37
N ASP A 165 -4.95 -6.66 0.35
CA ASP A 165 -4.28 -7.26 -0.80
C ASP A 165 -3.72 -6.17 -1.73
N LEU A 166 -2.55 -6.41 -2.31
CA LEU A 166 -1.84 -5.47 -3.20
C LEU A 166 -1.86 -5.91 -4.66
#